data_AF-A0A812DFT6-F1
#
_entry.id   AF-A0A812DFT6-F1
#
_cell.length_a   1.000
_cell.length_b   1.000
_cell.length_c   1.000
_cell.angle_alpha   90.00
_cell.angle_beta   90.00
_cell.angle_gamma   90.00
#
_symmetry.space_group_name_H-M   'P 1'
#
loop_
_entity.id
_entity.type
_entity.pdbx_description
1 polymer ?
#
loop_
_entity_poly.entity_id
_entity_poly.type
_entity_poly.pdbx_seq_one_letter_code
_entity_poly.pdbx_strand_id
1 'polypeptide(L)'
;MVSYSSFFNDLYSAQLKEIETEKSTLVKQIETRGALIKEKDLKITQHQEELKKLSKENISLKEKSANVADDLVQQNQQLLEKVKNLEAELAATCSLTNGTSEEPTNTENEIISKLKQEKEDSLAEIEFLKAEIVYLHMKNENLKARMESIENGDLKNGEPEEVKKRNILPPRLFCDICDEFDLHETEDCPKQEMSESPPCTQYHGNPKQERPFCEICEAFGHLTANCDVDETF
;
A
#
# COMPACT_ATOMS: atom_id res chain seq x y z
N MET A 1 45.52 -22.48 -64.15
CA MET A 1 46.02 -21.30 -63.39
C MET A 1 44.94 -20.24 -63.15
N VAL A 2 44.05 -19.95 -64.11
CA VAL A 2 43.05 -18.86 -63.97
C VAL A 2 42.00 -19.10 -62.87
N SER A 3 41.56 -20.34 -62.61
CA SER A 3 40.52 -20.61 -61.60
C SER A 3 40.99 -20.45 -60.15
N TYR A 4 42.27 -20.72 -59.86
CA TYR A 4 42.83 -20.55 -58.52
C TYR A 4 42.89 -19.07 -58.10
N SER A 5 43.19 -18.16 -59.04
CA SER A 5 43.23 -16.72 -58.76
C SER A 5 41.85 -16.13 -58.49
N SER A 6 40.79 -16.65 -59.14
CA SER A 6 39.41 -16.22 -58.88
C SER A 6 38.97 -16.61 -57.47
N PHE A 7 39.23 -17.86 -57.08
CA PHE A 7 38.85 -18.39 -55.77
C PHE A 7 39.48 -17.61 -54.60
N PHE A 8 40.76 -17.24 -54.69
CA PHE A 8 41.41 -16.43 -53.67
C PHE A 8 40.87 -14.98 -53.61
N ASN A 9 40.52 -14.38 -54.74
CA ASN A 9 39.90 -13.06 -54.78
C ASN A 9 38.50 -13.07 -54.17
N ASP A 10 37.71 -14.11 -54.43
CA ASP A 10 36.36 -14.28 -53.85
C ASP A 10 36.44 -14.48 -52.33
N LEU A 11 37.39 -15.29 -51.85
CA LEU A 11 37.63 -15.49 -50.42
C LEU A 11 38.06 -14.20 -49.71
N TYR A 12 38.97 -13.43 -50.32
CA TYR A 12 39.41 -12.14 -49.79
C TYR A 12 38.28 -11.10 -49.78
N SER A 13 37.44 -11.07 -50.82
CA SER A 13 36.25 -10.22 -50.88
C SER A 13 35.23 -10.57 -49.78
N ALA A 14 35.02 -11.86 -49.52
CA ALA A 14 34.15 -12.33 -48.46
C ALA A 14 34.66 -11.89 -47.07
N GLN A 15 35.97 -12.07 -46.80
CA GLN A 15 36.59 -11.62 -45.55
C GLN A 15 36.50 -10.10 -45.36
N LEU A 16 36.73 -9.31 -46.41
CA LEU A 16 36.57 -7.85 -46.34
C LEU A 16 35.14 -7.44 -46.00
N LYS A 17 34.14 -8.09 -46.60
CA LYS A 17 32.73 -7.84 -46.29
C LYS A 17 32.40 -8.20 -44.84
N GLU A 18 32.88 -9.33 -44.35
CA GLU A 18 32.70 -9.75 -42.96
C GLU A 18 33.28 -8.70 -42.00
N ILE A 19 34.54 -8.29 -42.21
CA ILE A 19 35.19 -7.23 -41.41
C ILE A 19 34.42 -5.91 -41.48
N GLU A 20 33.91 -5.51 -42.65
CA GLU A 20 33.13 -4.28 -42.81
C GLU A 20 31.81 -4.36 -42.02
N THR A 21 31.15 -5.52 -42.02
CA THR A 21 29.92 -5.75 -41.24
C THR A 21 30.19 -5.76 -39.74
N GLU A 22 31.26 -6.41 -39.29
CA GLU A 22 31.68 -6.39 -37.89
C GLU A 22 32.03 -4.98 -37.43
N LYS A 23 32.80 -4.24 -38.22
CA LYS A 23 33.10 -2.83 -37.94
C LYS A 23 31.83 -1.98 -37.84
N SER A 24 30.88 -2.16 -38.77
CA SER A 24 29.60 -1.45 -38.75
C SER A 24 28.79 -1.76 -37.49
N THR A 25 28.73 -3.03 -37.08
CA THR A 25 28.00 -3.43 -35.87
C THR A 25 28.66 -2.88 -34.61
N LEU A 26 30.00 -2.93 -34.52
CA LEU A 26 30.76 -2.35 -33.40
C LEU A 26 30.57 -0.83 -33.30
N VAL A 27 30.57 -0.11 -34.42
CA VAL A 27 30.31 1.35 -34.44
C VAL A 27 28.91 1.64 -33.89
N LYS A 28 27.87 0.92 -34.33
CA LYS A 28 26.51 1.07 -33.79
C LYS A 28 26.45 0.75 -32.29
N GLN A 29 27.19 -0.25 -31.82
CA GLN A 29 27.26 -0.57 -30.39
C GLN A 29 27.96 0.54 -29.58
N ILE A 30 29.01 1.16 -30.13
CA ILE A 30 29.69 2.30 -29.49
C ILE A 30 28.76 3.51 -29.42
N GLU A 31 28.04 3.81 -30.50
CA GLU A 31 27.09 4.93 -30.55
C GLU A 31 25.95 4.75 -29.55
N THR A 32 25.34 3.56 -29.50
CA THR A 32 24.27 3.24 -28.55
C THR A 32 24.75 3.28 -27.10
N ARG A 33 25.93 2.72 -26.80
CA ARG A 33 26.53 2.81 -25.46
C ARG A 33 26.88 4.25 -25.10
N GLY A 34 27.38 5.05 -26.05
CA GLY A 34 27.69 6.46 -25.86
C GLY A 34 26.44 7.29 -25.53
N ALA A 35 25.31 7.01 -26.20
CA ALA A 35 24.02 7.62 -25.86
C ALA A 35 23.56 7.26 -24.44
N LEU A 36 23.68 5.98 -24.06
CA LEU A 36 23.31 5.51 -22.73
C LEU A 36 24.18 6.12 -21.62
N ILE A 37 25.48 6.29 -21.88
CA ILE A 37 26.39 6.97 -20.93
C ILE A 37 25.94 8.42 -20.71
N LYS A 38 25.66 9.17 -21.78
CA LYS A 38 25.18 10.56 -21.66
C LYS A 38 23.86 10.66 -20.89
N GLU A 39 22.94 9.72 -21.11
CA GLU A 39 21.68 9.66 -20.35
C GLU A 39 21.92 9.41 -18.86
N LYS A 40 22.82 8.47 -18.53
CA LYS A 40 23.19 8.19 -17.14
C LYS A 40 23.90 9.36 -16.49
N ASP A 41 24.81 10.04 -17.20
CA ASP A 41 25.49 11.22 -16.70
C ASP A 41 24.48 12.34 -16.38
N LEU A 42 23.49 12.55 -17.24
CA LEU A 42 22.41 13.51 -16.99
C LEU A 42 21.62 13.14 -15.72
N LYS A 43 21.21 11.87 -15.58
CA LYS A 43 20.51 11.39 -14.38
C LYS A 43 21.34 11.55 -13.10
N ILE A 44 22.64 11.26 -13.16
CA ILE A 44 23.55 11.46 -12.04
C ILE A 44 23.60 12.93 -11.65
N THR A 45 23.74 13.85 -12.61
CA THR A 45 23.74 15.29 -12.31
C THR A 45 22.43 15.77 -11.67
N GLN A 46 21.28 15.30 -12.18
CA GLN A 46 19.96 15.61 -11.63
C GLN A 46 19.83 15.12 -10.18
N HIS A 47 20.20 13.87 -9.91
CA HIS A 47 20.14 13.33 -8.54
C HIS A 47 21.13 14.03 -7.60
N GLN A 48 22.30 14.45 -8.08
CA GLN A 48 23.23 15.24 -7.28
C GLN A 48 22.67 16.62 -6.90
N GLU A 49 21.93 17.27 -7.81
CA GLU A 49 21.25 18.54 -7.52
C GLU A 49 20.10 18.36 -6.51
N GLU A 50 19.32 17.30 -6.67
CA GLU A 50 18.24 16.94 -5.76
C GLU A 50 18.77 16.62 -4.35
N LEU A 51 19.83 15.84 -4.23
CA LEU A 51 20.50 15.56 -2.95
C LEU A 51 21.01 16.84 -2.29
N LYS A 52 21.57 17.78 -3.06
CA LYS A 52 21.99 19.09 -2.52
C LYS A 52 20.80 19.90 -2.02
N LYS A 53 19.66 19.87 -2.71
CA LYS A 53 18.43 20.55 -2.30
C LYS A 53 17.88 19.95 -1.00
N LEU A 54 17.73 18.63 -0.96
CA LEU A 54 17.25 17.91 0.22
C LEU A 54 18.17 18.08 1.42
N SER A 55 19.49 18.08 1.21
CA SER A 55 20.47 18.34 2.28
C SER A 55 20.29 19.74 2.88
N LYS A 56 20.12 20.78 2.05
CA LYS A 56 19.83 22.14 2.52
C LYS A 56 18.52 22.23 3.30
N GLU A 57 17.48 21.58 2.80
CA GLU A 57 16.18 21.54 3.47
C GLU A 57 16.27 20.82 4.82
N ASN A 58 17.00 19.70 4.90
CA ASN A 58 17.21 18.96 6.13
C ASN A 58 17.94 19.80 7.19
N ILE A 59 18.97 20.56 6.78
CA ILE A 59 19.68 21.49 7.68
C ILE A 59 18.71 22.57 8.19
N SER A 60 17.92 23.19 7.31
CA SER A 60 16.94 24.22 7.71
C SER A 60 15.87 23.66 8.65
N LEU A 61 15.38 22.43 8.41
CA LEU A 61 14.42 21.77 9.29
C LEU A 61 15.03 21.46 10.67
N LYS A 62 16.29 21.01 10.72
CA LYS A 62 17.00 20.79 11.98
C LYS A 62 17.18 22.08 12.77
N GLU A 63 17.56 23.18 12.13
CA GLU A 63 17.68 24.50 12.76
C GLU A 63 16.32 24.96 13.33
N LYS A 64 15.25 24.88 12.53
CA LYS A 64 13.89 25.23 13.00
C LYS A 64 13.45 24.36 14.18
N SER A 65 13.70 23.05 14.10
CA SER A 65 13.36 22.11 15.18
C SER A 65 14.14 22.41 16.46
N ALA A 66 15.43 22.78 16.35
CA ALA A 66 16.24 23.18 17.50
C ALA A 66 15.70 24.46 18.15
N ASN A 67 15.37 25.48 17.35
CA ASN A 67 14.80 26.73 17.86
C ASN A 67 13.47 26.50 18.59
N VAL A 68 12.56 25.68 18.02
CA VAL A 68 11.29 25.34 18.67
C VAL A 68 11.52 24.59 19.99
N ALA A 69 12.49 23.68 20.03
CA ALA A 69 12.84 22.97 21.26
C ALA A 69 13.37 23.94 22.33
N ASP A 70 14.25 24.86 21.96
CA ASP A 70 14.79 25.87 22.87
C ASP A 70 13.70 26.80 23.40
N ASP A 71 12.79 27.26 22.54
CA ASP A 71 11.64 28.09 22.93
C ASP A 71 10.73 27.37 23.93
N LEU A 72 10.44 26.08 23.70
CA LEU A 72 9.64 25.26 24.63
C LEU A 72 10.34 25.06 25.97
N VAL A 73 11.66 24.86 25.97
CA VAL A 73 12.44 24.74 27.21
C VAL A 73 12.38 26.04 28.00
N GLN A 74 12.54 27.20 27.34
CA GLN A 74 12.44 28.50 27.98
C GLN A 74 11.04 28.76 28.55
N GLN A 75 9.98 28.46 27.79
CA GLN A 75 8.60 28.61 28.27
C GLN A 75 8.32 27.72 29.48
N ASN A 76 8.77 26.46 29.47
CA ASN A 76 8.62 25.57 30.63
C ASN A 76 9.36 26.10 31.85
N GLN A 77 10.58 26.62 31.67
CA GLN A 77 11.34 27.22 32.78
C GLN A 77 10.61 28.43 33.38
N GLN A 78 10.06 29.32 32.55
CA GLN A 78 9.27 30.46 33.00
C GLN A 78 7.99 30.04 33.74
N LEU A 79 7.30 29.00 33.25
CA LEU A 79 6.11 28.46 33.92
C LEU A 79 6.46 27.84 35.27
N LEU A 80 7.54 27.07 35.35
CA LEU A 80 8.02 26.48 36.61
C LEU A 80 8.38 27.56 37.64
N GLU A 81 9.06 28.63 37.21
CA GLU A 81 9.37 29.75 38.09
C GLU A 81 8.11 30.47 38.58
N LYS A 82 7.12 30.67 37.69
CA LYS A 82 5.84 31.27 38.04
C LYS A 82 5.04 30.40 39.02
N VAL A 83 5.02 29.08 38.81
CA VAL A 83 4.37 28.13 39.74
C VAL A 83 5.04 28.19 41.10
N LYS A 84 6.37 28.13 41.16
CA LYS A 84 7.13 28.24 42.42
C LYS A 84 6.83 29.54 43.17
N ASN A 85 6.73 30.66 42.45
CA ASN A 85 6.41 31.96 43.06
C ASN A 85 4.98 31.99 43.61
N LEU A 86 4.00 31.45 42.86
CA LEU A 86 2.61 31.35 43.31
C LEU A 86 2.46 30.40 44.52
N GLU A 87 3.19 29.28 44.53
CA GLU A 87 3.23 28.36 45.67
C GLU A 87 3.79 29.04 46.93
N ALA A 88 4.86 29.84 46.78
CA ALA A 88 5.43 30.61 47.89
C ALA A 88 4.46 31.69 48.40
N GLU A 89 3.75 32.38 47.51
CA GLU A 89 2.76 33.41 47.86
C GLU A 89 1.52 32.80 48.56
N LEU A 90 1.05 31.65 48.08
CA LEU A 90 0.00 30.86 48.74
C LEU A 90 0.42 30.43 50.15
N ALA A 91 1.64 29.87 50.30
CA ALA A 91 2.15 29.46 51.61
C ALA A 91 2.27 30.64 52.59
N ALA A 92 2.67 31.82 52.10
CA ALA A 92 2.74 33.04 52.91
C ALA A 92 1.34 33.54 53.34
N THR A 93 0.35 33.46 52.45
CA THR A 93 -1.03 33.88 52.73
C THR A 93 -1.74 32.92 53.71
N CYS A 94 -1.52 31.61 53.58
CA CYS A 94 -1.95 30.61 54.57
C CYS A 94 -1.32 30.85 55.95
N SER A 95 -0.04 31.26 55.99
CA SER A 95 0.64 31.55 57.26
C SER A 95 0.09 32.79 57.97
N LEU A 96 -0.42 33.78 57.22
CA LEU A 96 -1.04 35.00 57.76
C LEU A 96 -2.50 34.79 58.19
N THR A 97 -3.20 33.80 57.63
CA THR A 97 -4.60 33.46 57.95
C THR A 97 -4.75 32.45 59.08
N ASN A 98 -3.64 31.89 59.60
CA ASN A 98 -3.61 31.07 60.83
C ASN A 98 -4.03 31.81 62.12
N GLY A 99 -4.36 33.10 62.05
CA GLY A 99 -5.01 33.85 63.14
C GLY A 99 -6.53 33.93 63.05
N THR A 100 -7.14 33.42 61.98
CA THR A 100 -8.60 33.45 61.79
C THR A 100 -9.00 32.31 60.85
N SER A 101 -8.99 31.07 61.35
CA SER A 101 -9.64 29.97 60.65
C SER A 101 -10.61 29.30 61.60
N GLU A 102 -11.88 29.63 61.38
CA GLU A 102 -13.01 28.74 61.62
C GLU A 102 -12.66 27.36 61.06
N GLU A 103 -13.00 26.30 61.79
CA GLU A 103 -12.85 24.92 61.32
C GLU A 103 -13.59 24.76 59.98
N PRO A 104 -12.99 24.09 58.97
CA PRO A 104 -13.73 23.70 57.79
C PRO A 104 -14.85 22.76 58.24
N THR A 105 -16.09 23.21 58.03
CA THR A 105 -17.29 22.43 58.35
C THR A 105 -17.18 21.03 57.71
N ASN A 106 -17.66 19.98 58.39
CA ASN A 106 -17.63 18.58 57.90
C ASN A 106 -18.05 18.41 56.42
N THR A 107 -18.92 19.29 55.94
CA THR A 107 -19.38 19.40 54.54
C THR A 107 -18.28 19.72 53.53
N GLU A 108 -17.28 20.56 53.84
CA GLU A 108 -16.19 20.87 52.89
C GLU A 108 -15.24 19.69 52.71
N ASN A 109 -14.95 18.95 53.78
CA ASN A 109 -14.13 17.74 53.72
C ASN A 109 -14.83 16.62 52.91
N GLU A 110 -16.15 16.48 53.01
CA GLU A 110 -16.92 15.55 52.17
C GLU A 110 -16.88 15.95 50.69
N ILE A 111 -17.00 17.25 50.37
CA ILE A 111 -16.94 17.74 48.99
C ILE A 111 -15.55 17.50 48.39
N ILE A 112 -14.49 17.78 49.14
CA ILE A 112 -13.10 17.54 48.70
C ILE A 112 -12.85 16.05 48.48
N SER A 113 -13.39 15.18 49.34
CA SER A 113 -13.27 13.73 49.18
C SER A 113 -13.97 13.23 47.92
N LYS A 114 -15.18 13.74 47.63
CA LYS A 114 -15.91 13.40 46.39
C LYS A 114 -15.16 13.85 45.14
N LEU A 115 -14.65 15.08 45.12
CA LEU A 115 -13.88 15.60 43.98
C LEU A 115 -12.59 14.82 43.74
N LYS A 116 -11.94 14.32 44.80
CA LYS A 116 -10.78 13.43 44.67
C LYS A 116 -11.15 12.09 44.05
N GLN A 117 -12.26 11.48 44.48
CA GLN A 117 -12.75 10.23 43.92
C GLN A 117 -13.11 10.38 42.44
N GLU A 118 -13.89 11.42 42.08
CA GLU A 118 -14.26 11.69 40.68
C GLU A 118 -13.05 11.93 39.78
N LYS A 119 -12.01 12.60 40.31
CA LYS A 119 -10.74 12.77 39.61
C LYS A 119 -10.04 11.43 39.37
N GLU A 120 -10.01 10.56 40.38
CA GLU A 120 -9.36 9.25 40.29
C GLU A 120 -10.08 8.33 39.30
N ASP A 121 -11.41 8.34 39.32
CA ASP A 121 -12.25 7.61 38.35
C ASP A 121 -12.02 8.13 36.92
N SER A 122 -11.96 9.46 36.74
CA SER A 122 -11.68 10.09 35.44
C SER A 122 -10.28 9.73 34.92
N LEU A 123 -9.29 9.66 35.80
CA LEU A 123 -7.93 9.25 35.43
C LEU A 123 -7.87 7.79 35.00
N ALA A 124 -8.59 6.91 35.68
CA ALA A 124 -8.70 5.50 35.30
C ALA A 124 -9.36 5.33 33.92
N GLU A 125 -10.43 6.09 33.63
CA GLU A 125 -11.07 6.10 32.30
C GLU A 125 -10.10 6.60 31.21
N ILE A 126 -9.36 7.68 31.48
CA ILE A 126 -8.34 8.18 30.55
C ILE A 126 -7.25 7.14 30.29
N GLU A 127 -6.80 6.42 31.32
CA GLU A 127 -5.78 5.39 31.18
C GLU A 127 -6.28 4.19 30.36
N PHE A 128 -7.52 3.77 30.59
CA PHE A 128 -8.18 2.76 29.75
C PHE A 128 -8.25 3.18 28.29
N LEU A 129 -8.71 4.41 28.02
CA LEU A 129 -8.80 4.93 26.65
C LEU A 129 -7.42 5.03 25.98
N LYS A 130 -6.38 5.41 26.72
CA LYS A 130 -5.00 5.41 26.19
C LYS A 130 -4.56 4.00 25.78
N ALA A 131 -4.86 2.98 26.58
CA ALA A 131 -4.54 1.60 26.24
C ALA A 131 -5.30 1.13 25.00
N GLU A 132 -6.59 1.43 24.89
CA GLU A 132 -7.43 1.10 23.73
C GLU A 132 -6.94 1.81 22.46
N ILE A 133 -6.55 3.09 22.56
CA ILE A 133 -5.97 3.85 21.45
C ILE A 133 -4.68 3.18 20.94
N VAL A 134 -3.79 2.77 21.85
CA VAL A 134 -2.55 2.06 21.47
C VAL A 134 -2.88 0.72 20.80
N TYR A 135 -3.83 -0.03 21.34
CA TYR A 135 -4.29 -1.29 20.74
C TYR A 135 -4.85 -1.08 19.31
N LEU A 136 -5.70 -0.07 19.13
CA LEU A 136 -6.28 0.27 17.82
C LEU A 136 -5.21 0.75 16.83
N HIS A 137 -4.24 1.55 17.26
CA HIS A 137 -3.11 1.94 16.41
C HIS A 137 -2.29 0.72 15.99
N MET A 138 -1.95 -0.16 16.91
CA MET A 138 -1.21 -1.39 16.59
C MET A 138 -1.98 -2.27 15.60
N LYS A 139 -3.29 -2.40 15.78
CA LYS A 139 -4.17 -3.15 14.88
C LYS A 139 -4.25 -2.49 13.50
N ASN A 140 -4.37 -1.17 13.43
CA ASN A 140 -4.39 -0.43 12.17
C ASN A 140 -3.07 -0.55 11.42
N GLU A 141 -1.93 -0.42 12.11
CA GLU A 141 -0.61 -0.62 11.52
C GLU A 141 -0.45 -2.06 10.99
N ASN A 142 -0.93 -3.07 11.72
CA ASN A 142 -0.91 -4.45 11.27
C ASN A 142 -1.76 -4.67 10.00
N LEU A 143 -2.98 -4.11 9.98
CA LEU A 143 -3.85 -4.16 8.80
C LEU A 143 -3.25 -3.42 7.61
N LYS A 144 -2.64 -2.26 7.85
CA LYS A 144 -1.96 -1.47 6.81
C LYS A 144 -0.77 -2.23 6.23
N ALA A 145 0.08 -2.83 7.08
CA ALA A 145 1.18 -3.67 6.64
C ALA A 145 0.70 -4.89 5.83
N ARG A 146 -0.44 -5.48 6.22
CA ARG A 146 -1.06 -6.57 5.45
C ARG A 146 -1.55 -6.10 4.08
N MET A 147 -2.19 -4.93 3.99
CA MET A 147 -2.62 -4.35 2.71
C MET A 147 -1.43 -4.03 1.82
N GLU A 148 -0.40 -3.38 2.34
CA GLU A 148 0.84 -3.09 1.60
C GLU A 148 1.53 -4.38 1.12
N SER A 149 1.52 -5.46 1.91
CA SER A 149 2.07 -6.76 1.49
C SER A 149 1.28 -7.38 0.33
N ILE A 150 -0.05 -7.23 0.34
CA ILE A 150 -0.93 -7.69 -0.76
C ILE A 150 -0.71 -6.84 -2.02
N GLU A 151 -0.64 -5.51 -1.88
CA GLU A 151 -0.41 -4.57 -3.00
C GLU A 151 0.95 -4.79 -3.66
N ASN A 152 1.98 -5.09 -2.87
CA ASN A 152 3.33 -5.36 -3.37
C ASN A 152 3.52 -6.79 -3.90
N GLY A 153 2.47 -7.63 -3.89
CA GLY A 153 2.51 -9.01 -4.38
C GLY A 153 3.35 -9.96 -3.53
N ASP A 154 3.69 -9.57 -2.30
CA ASP A 154 4.55 -10.33 -1.38
C ASP A 154 3.67 -11.34 -0.60
N LEU A 155 3.10 -12.31 -1.33
CA LEU A 155 2.34 -13.42 -0.76
C LEU A 155 3.30 -14.38 -0.05
N LYS A 156 3.76 -14.00 1.14
CA LYS A 156 4.07 -15.00 2.16
C LYS A 156 2.75 -15.35 2.82
N ASN A 157 2.25 -16.55 2.52
CA ASN A 157 1.15 -17.21 3.22
C ASN A 157 1.53 -17.50 4.69
N GLY A 158 1.85 -16.45 5.46
CA GLY A 158 2.10 -16.49 6.89
C GLY A 158 0.84 -16.06 7.61
N GLU A 159 -0.15 -16.94 7.66
CA GLU A 159 -1.18 -16.81 8.68
C GLU A 159 -0.52 -16.88 10.07
N PRO A 160 -0.92 -16.04 11.04
CA PRO A 160 -0.47 -16.20 12.41
C PRO A 160 -0.91 -17.57 12.93
N GLU A 161 0.04 -18.31 13.51
CA GLU A 161 0.00 -19.71 13.96
C GLU A 161 -1.11 -20.12 14.96
N GLU A 162 -2.16 -19.33 15.16
CA GLU A 162 -3.19 -19.60 16.18
C GLU A 162 -4.56 -19.99 15.64
N VAL A 163 -4.70 -20.26 14.34
CA VAL A 163 -5.95 -20.81 13.80
C VAL A 163 -5.73 -22.22 13.26
N LYS A 164 -5.63 -23.14 14.23
CA LYS A 164 -6.13 -24.52 14.18
C LYS A 164 -5.75 -25.31 12.92
N LYS A 165 -4.95 -26.35 13.14
CA LYS A 165 -4.94 -27.62 12.40
C LYS A 165 -6.35 -28.00 11.93
N ARG A 166 -6.77 -27.52 10.77
CA ARG A 166 -7.83 -28.12 9.98
C ARG A 166 -7.03 -28.86 8.92
N ASN A 167 -7.06 -30.17 8.98
CA ASN A 167 -6.51 -30.99 7.90
C ASN A 167 -7.15 -30.45 6.61
N ILE A 168 -6.37 -29.75 5.79
CA ILE A 168 -6.81 -29.33 4.47
C ILE A 168 -6.92 -30.63 3.70
N LEU A 169 -8.12 -31.22 3.73
CA LEU A 169 -8.45 -32.33 2.85
C LEU A 169 -8.20 -31.82 1.43
N PRO A 170 -7.57 -32.64 0.57
CA PRO A 170 -7.36 -32.25 -0.82
C PRO A 170 -8.70 -31.77 -1.42
N PRO A 171 -8.67 -30.75 -2.31
CA PRO A 171 -9.88 -30.27 -2.97
C PRO A 171 -10.70 -31.44 -3.51
N ARG A 172 -11.98 -31.51 -3.15
CA ARG A 172 -12.87 -32.58 -3.63
C ARG A 172 -13.03 -32.44 -5.14
N LEU A 173 -12.81 -33.53 -5.87
CA LEU A 173 -13.05 -33.56 -7.30
C LEU A 173 -14.57 -33.54 -7.52
N PHE A 174 -15.05 -32.70 -8.42
CA PHE A 174 -16.46 -32.64 -8.78
C PHE A 174 -16.54 -32.55 -10.30
N CYS A 175 -17.36 -33.41 -10.90
CA CYS A 175 -17.60 -33.37 -12.34
C CYS A 175 -18.91 -32.64 -12.62
N ASP A 176 -18.84 -31.45 -13.20
CA ASP A 176 -20.02 -30.63 -13.56
C ASP A 176 -20.86 -31.26 -14.70
N ILE A 177 -20.33 -32.27 -15.41
CA ILE A 177 -21.04 -32.94 -16.53
C ILE A 177 -21.97 -34.05 -16.04
N CYS A 178 -21.61 -34.75 -14.95
CA CYS A 178 -22.38 -35.88 -14.45
C CYS A 178 -22.84 -35.73 -12.99
N ASP A 179 -22.52 -34.63 -12.32
CA ASP A 179 -22.84 -34.31 -10.93
C ASP A 179 -22.32 -35.35 -9.92
N GLU A 180 -21.24 -36.06 -10.26
CA GLU A 180 -20.61 -37.05 -9.38
C GLU A 180 -19.40 -36.44 -8.67
N PHE A 181 -19.32 -36.70 -7.35
CA PHE A 181 -18.19 -36.27 -6.52
C PHE A 181 -17.12 -37.35 -6.45
N ASP A 182 -15.87 -36.91 -6.35
CA ASP A 182 -14.66 -37.66 -6.00
C ASP A 182 -14.29 -38.82 -6.96
N LEU A 183 -14.94 -38.96 -8.11
CA LEU A 183 -14.66 -40.02 -9.09
C LEU A 183 -13.71 -39.58 -10.20
N HIS A 184 -14.00 -38.45 -10.85
CA HIS A 184 -13.22 -37.88 -11.95
C HIS A 184 -13.39 -36.36 -11.96
N GLU A 185 -12.46 -35.65 -12.58
CA GLU A 185 -12.63 -34.23 -12.90
C GLU A 185 -13.49 -34.07 -14.16
N THR A 186 -14.07 -32.88 -14.35
CA THR A 186 -14.91 -32.55 -15.50
C THR A 186 -14.26 -32.95 -16.85
N GLU A 187 -12.93 -32.83 -16.99
CA GLU A 187 -12.20 -33.15 -18.22
C GLU A 187 -12.15 -34.66 -18.56
N ASP A 188 -12.25 -35.53 -17.54
CA ASP A 188 -12.16 -36.99 -17.66
C ASP A 188 -13.55 -37.66 -17.69
N CYS A 189 -14.63 -36.88 -17.84
CA CYS A 189 -15.97 -37.43 -17.79
C CYS A 189 -16.24 -38.37 -18.98
N PRO A 190 -16.56 -39.67 -18.75
CA PRO A 190 -16.86 -40.60 -19.85
C PRO A 190 -18.13 -40.21 -20.61
N LYS A 191 -19.00 -39.37 -20.03
CA LYS A 191 -20.14 -38.78 -20.74
C LYS A 191 -19.74 -37.70 -21.75
N GLN A 192 -18.54 -37.13 -21.62
CA GLN A 192 -18.02 -36.10 -22.53
C GLN A 192 -17.83 -36.66 -23.95
N GLU A 193 -17.33 -37.90 -24.07
CA GLU A 193 -17.18 -38.58 -25.38
C GLU A 193 -18.50 -39.00 -26.04
N MET A 194 -19.61 -39.04 -25.28
CA MET A 194 -20.93 -39.37 -25.83
C MET A 194 -21.67 -38.17 -26.44
N SER A 195 -21.15 -36.94 -26.24
CA SER A 195 -21.65 -35.77 -26.93
C SER A 195 -20.89 -35.57 -28.24
N GLU A 196 -21.40 -36.13 -29.34
CA GLU A 196 -21.03 -35.70 -30.70
C GLU A 196 -21.46 -34.24 -30.86
N SER A 197 -20.63 -33.31 -30.38
CA SER A 197 -20.88 -31.89 -30.53
C SER A 197 -20.66 -31.51 -31.99
N PRO A 198 -21.62 -30.84 -32.66
CA PRO A 198 -21.44 -30.38 -34.03
C PRO A 198 -20.21 -29.46 -34.14
N PRO A 199 -19.56 -29.41 -35.32
CA PRO A 199 -18.33 -28.65 -35.49
C PRO A 199 -18.51 -27.20 -35.03
N CYS A 200 -17.55 -26.70 -34.26
CA CYS A 200 -17.53 -25.33 -33.74
C CYS A 200 -17.87 -24.34 -34.87
N THR A 201 -18.94 -23.56 -34.67
CA THR A 201 -19.35 -22.55 -35.65
C THR A 201 -18.29 -21.46 -35.70
N GLN A 202 -17.64 -21.26 -36.85
CA GLN A 202 -16.72 -20.14 -37.12
C GLN A 202 -17.45 -18.79 -37.31
N TYR A 203 -18.57 -18.58 -36.61
CA TYR A 203 -19.29 -17.32 -36.68
C TYR A 203 -18.56 -16.27 -35.83
N HIS A 204 -17.59 -15.60 -36.44
CA HIS A 204 -17.02 -14.37 -35.91
C HIS A 204 -17.96 -13.22 -36.27
N GLY A 205 -18.86 -12.88 -35.35
CA GLY A 205 -19.72 -11.70 -35.49
C GLY A 205 -18.89 -10.46 -35.81
N ASN A 206 -19.43 -9.55 -36.63
CA ASN A 206 -18.71 -8.35 -37.04
C ASN A 206 -18.44 -7.46 -35.80
N PRO A 207 -17.17 -7.20 -35.41
CA PRO A 207 -16.84 -6.42 -34.22
C PRO A 207 -17.37 -4.98 -34.27
N LYS A 208 -17.71 -4.47 -35.46
CA LYS A 208 -18.26 -3.13 -35.66
C LYS A 208 -19.79 -3.07 -35.64
N GLN A 209 -20.48 -4.21 -35.60
CA GLN A 209 -21.94 -4.24 -35.44
C GLN A 209 -22.26 -4.34 -33.96
N GLU A 210 -22.64 -3.21 -33.38
CA GLU A 210 -23.15 -3.17 -32.01
C GLU A 210 -24.48 -3.93 -31.96
N ARG A 211 -24.54 -4.99 -31.17
CA ARG A 211 -25.74 -5.81 -31.01
C ARG A 211 -26.77 -4.96 -30.24
N PRO A 212 -27.97 -4.72 -30.78
CA PRO A 212 -28.98 -3.94 -30.06
C PRO A 212 -29.33 -4.63 -28.74
N PHE A 213 -29.10 -3.90 -27.65
CA PHE A 213 -29.36 -4.31 -26.27
C PHE A 213 -30.40 -3.37 -25.67
N CYS A 214 -31.35 -3.94 -24.94
CA CYS A 214 -32.36 -3.20 -24.22
C CYS A 214 -32.01 -3.19 -22.73
N GLU A 215 -31.84 -2.00 -22.17
CA GLU A 215 -31.56 -1.82 -20.75
C GLU A 215 -32.81 -1.98 -19.86
N ILE A 216 -34.01 -1.99 -20.44
CA ILE A 216 -35.27 -2.12 -19.68
C ILE A 216 -35.59 -3.58 -19.37
N CYS A 217 -35.39 -4.50 -20.32
CA CYS A 217 -35.66 -5.94 -20.14
C CYS A 217 -34.38 -6.80 -20.14
N GLU A 218 -33.20 -6.16 -20.14
CA GLU A 218 -31.87 -6.78 -20.13
C GLU A 218 -31.66 -7.84 -21.24
N ALA A 219 -32.36 -7.70 -22.37
CA ALA A 219 -32.33 -8.65 -23.48
C ALA A 219 -31.68 -8.06 -24.74
N PHE A 220 -31.02 -8.94 -25.50
CA PHE A 220 -30.52 -8.59 -26.83
C PHE A 220 -31.58 -8.83 -27.90
N GLY A 221 -31.73 -7.90 -28.85
CA GLY A 221 -32.63 -8.04 -30.00
C GLY A 221 -33.37 -6.77 -30.40
N HIS A 222 -33.42 -5.77 -29.51
CA HIS A 222 -33.98 -4.44 -29.78
C HIS A 222 -33.23 -3.39 -28.96
N LEU A 223 -33.32 -2.12 -29.35
CA LEU A 223 -32.81 -1.00 -28.56
C LEU A 223 -33.83 -0.61 -27.51
N THR A 224 -33.37 -0.05 -26.39
CA THR A 224 -34.20 0.46 -25.29
C THR A 224 -35.38 1.33 -25.76
N ALA A 225 -35.21 2.11 -26.84
CA ALA A 225 -36.27 2.98 -27.40
C ALA A 225 -37.48 2.23 -27.99
N ASN A 226 -37.33 0.94 -28.31
CA ASN A 226 -38.36 0.10 -28.91
C ASN A 226 -38.81 -1.02 -27.94
N CYS A 227 -38.53 -0.87 -26.64
CA CYS A 227 -38.94 -1.86 -25.65
C CYS A 227 -40.44 -1.70 -25.35
N ASP A 228 -41.18 -2.79 -25.49
CA ASP A 228 -42.54 -2.89 -24.98
C ASP A 228 -42.47 -3.20 -23.48
N VAL A 229 -42.86 -2.25 -22.64
CA VAL A 229 -42.59 -2.23 -21.18
C VAL A 229 -43.59 -3.09 -20.39
N ASP A 230 -44.61 -3.62 -21.07
CA ASP A 230 -45.74 -4.32 -20.45
C ASP A 230 -45.51 -5.83 -20.21
N GLU A 231 -44.33 -6.36 -20.55
CA GLU A 231 -43.92 -7.73 -20.20
C GLU A 231 -42.73 -7.71 -19.24
N THR A 232 -42.99 -7.37 -17.97
CA THR A 232 -42.06 -7.66 -16.86
C THR A 232 -42.60 -8.85 -16.06
N PHE A 233 -41.83 -9.94 -16.04
CA PHE A 233 -41.92 -11.03 -15.07
C PHE A 233 -40.69 -10.97 -14.15
#